data_AF-A0A6I3MS78-F1
#
_entry.id   AF-A0A6I3MS78-F1
#
_cell.length_a   1.000
_cell.length_b   1.000
_cell.length_c   1.000
_cell.angle_alpha   90.00
_cell.angle_beta   90.00
_cell.angle_gamma   90.00
#
_symmetry.space_group_name_H-M   'P 1'
#
loop_
_entity.id
_entity.type
_entity.pdbx_description
1 polymer ?
#
loop_
_entity_poly.entity_id
_entity_poly.type
_entity_poly.pdbx_seq_one_letter_code
_entity_poly.pdbx_strand_id
1 'polypeptide(L)'
;MSEITQRFATGAPQNLEERFASRAAHMKPSEIRSLFAVASRPEIVSLAGGMPNLSAFPMSMMADVVQKLVLTNGAEALQYGSGQGHP
;
A
#
# COMPACT_ATOMS: atom_id res chain seq x y z
N MET A 1 -7.94 2.27 -31.88
CA MET A 1 -8.36 0.86 -31.90
C MET A 1 -7.34 0.10 -31.06
N SER A 2 -7.66 -0.17 -29.79
CA SER A 2 -6.79 -0.95 -28.91
C SER A 2 -7.08 -2.42 -29.19
N GLU A 3 -6.13 -3.11 -29.81
CA GLU A 3 -6.20 -4.56 -29.96
C GLU A 3 -6.24 -5.19 -28.57
N ILE A 4 -7.36 -5.84 -28.27
CA ILE A 4 -7.56 -6.60 -27.05
C ILE A 4 -6.56 -7.76 -27.13
N THR A 5 -5.52 -7.73 -26.30
CA THR A 5 -4.61 -8.86 -26.14
C THR A 5 -5.42 -10.09 -25.70
N GLN A 6 -5.66 -11.01 -26.63
CA GLN A 6 -6.36 -12.24 -26.35
C GLN A 6 -5.48 -13.09 -25.42
N ARG A 7 -5.88 -13.18 -24.15
CA ARG A 7 -5.17 -14.00 -23.17
C ARG A 7 -5.46 -15.48 -23.47
N PHE A 8 -4.46 -16.19 -23.97
CA PHE A 8 -4.54 -17.64 -24.17
C PHE A 8 -4.30 -18.34 -22.83
N ALA A 9 -5.33 -19.01 -22.31
CA ALA A 9 -5.20 -19.90 -21.16
C ALA A 9 -4.93 -21.32 -21.67
N THR A 10 -3.81 -21.91 -21.25
CA THR A 10 -3.39 -23.24 -21.71
C THR A 10 -4.13 -24.39 -21.00
N GLY A 11 -4.92 -24.10 -19.97
CA GLY A 11 -5.62 -25.11 -19.15
C GLY A 11 -4.70 -26.01 -18.30
N ALA A 12 -3.38 -25.93 -18.51
CA ALA A 12 -2.39 -26.66 -17.74
C ALA A 12 -2.27 -26.09 -16.31
N PRO A 13 -2.04 -26.94 -15.30
CA PRO A 13 -1.78 -26.48 -13.95
C PRO A 13 -0.51 -25.62 -13.94
N GLN A 14 -0.58 -24.47 -13.25
CA GLN A 14 0.50 -23.48 -13.28
C GLN A 14 1.65 -23.79 -12.31
N ASN A 15 1.47 -24.76 -11.41
CA ASN A 15 2.43 -25.18 -10.38
C ASN A 15 3.21 -24.01 -9.75
N LEU A 16 2.51 -22.93 -9.39
CA LEU A 16 3.14 -21.66 -9.00
C LEU A 16 4.08 -21.80 -7.80
N GLU A 17 3.75 -22.71 -6.88
CA GLU A 17 4.54 -23.00 -5.69
C GLU A 17 5.95 -23.51 -6.04
N GLU A 18 6.07 -24.34 -7.08
CA GLU A 18 7.35 -24.88 -7.57
C GLU A 18 8.22 -23.80 -8.24
N ARG A 19 7.61 -22.67 -8.65
CA ARG A 19 8.28 -21.56 -9.35
C ARG A 19 8.76 -20.47 -8.39
N PHE A 20 8.42 -20.55 -7.10
CA PHE A 20 8.91 -19.58 -6.13
C PHE A 20 10.40 -19.76 -5.84
N ALA A 21 11.10 -18.65 -5.62
CA ALA A 21 12.47 -18.69 -5.12
C ALA A 21 12.49 -19.28 -3.69
N SER A 22 13.56 -19.97 -3.31
CA SER A 22 13.72 -20.60 -1.99
C SER A 22 13.41 -19.65 -0.82
N ARG A 23 13.81 -18.38 -0.91
CA ARG A 23 13.54 -17.35 0.12
C ARG A 23 12.05 -17.12 0.39
N ALA A 24 11.17 -17.38 -0.58
CA ALA A 24 9.73 -17.21 -0.42
C ALA A 24 9.15 -18.16 0.63
N ALA A 25 9.75 -19.34 0.84
CA ALA A 25 9.35 -20.29 1.88
C ALA A 25 9.48 -19.71 3.30
N HIS A 26 10.26 -18.63 3.48
CA HIS A 26 10.44 -17.95 4.75
C HIS A 26 9.55 -16.72 4.93
N MET A 27 8.80 -16.31 3.90
CA MET A 27 7.87 -15.19 4.01
C MET A 27 6.65 -15.62 4.84
N LYS A 28 6.50 -15.02 6.03
CA LYS A 28 5.34 -15.25 6.91
C LYS A 28 4.39 -14.06 6.89
N PRO A 29 3.08 -14.29 6.98
CA PRO A 29 2.13 -13.20 7.20
C PRO A 29 2.42 -12.50 8.55
N SER A 30 2.06 -11.23 8.64
CA SER A 30 2.13 -10.48 9.89
C SER A 30 0.82 -10.68 10.65
N GLU A 31 0.87 -11.41 11.77
CA GLU A 31 -0.31 -11.62 12.63
C GLU A 31 -0.89 -10.29 13.14
N ILE A 32 -0.04 -9.30 13.43
CA ILE A 32 -0.47 -7.95 13.83
C ILE A 32 -1.30 -7.29 12.71
N ARG A 33 -0.85 -7.38 11.45
CA ARG A 33 -1.62 -6.87 10.31
C ARG A 33 -2.94 -7.61 10.11
N SER A 34 -2.98 -8.93 10.36
CA SER A 34 -4.21 -9.72 10.28
C SER A 34 -5.25 -9.22 11.29
N LEU A 35 -4.81 -8.80 12.48
CA LEU A 35 -5.69 -8.22 13.51
C LEU A 35 -6.28 -6.86 13.10
N PHE A 36 -5.58 -6.06 12.28
CA PHE A 36 -6.09 -4.74 11.85
C PHE A 36 -7.37 -4.82 11.01
N ALA A 37 -7.56 -5.89 10.23
CA ALA A 37 -8.80 -6.10 9.48
C ALA A 37 -10.02 -6.30 10.39
N VAL A 38 -9.79 -6.81 11.62
CA VAL A 38 -10.82 -7.00 12.63
C VAL A 38 -10.96 -5.73 13.48
N ALA A 39 -9.86 -5.08 13.85
CA ALA A 39 -9.83 -3.87 14.68
C ALA A 39 -10.54 -2.65 14.07
N SER A 40 -10.75 -2.61 12.75
CA SER A 40 -11.45 -1.52 12.05
C SER A 40 -12.98 -1.63 12.08
N ARG A 41 -13.52 -2.73 12.62
CA ARG A 41 -14.97 -2.97 12.73
C ARG A 41 -15.58 -2.08 13.82
N PRO A 42 -16.66 -1.32 13.56
CA PRO A 42 -17.23 -0.37 14.52
C PRO A 42 -17.67 -0.97 15.86
N GLU A 43 -18.02 -2.25 15.88
CA GLU A 43 -18.47 -2.99 17.06
C GLU A 43 -17.32 -3.50 17.96
N ILE A 44 -16.07 -3.29 17.56
CA ILE A 44 -14.89 -3.82 18.26
C ILE A 44 -14.15 -2.70 18.98
N VAL A 45 -13.88 -2.91 20.27
CA VAL A 45 -12.92 -2.11 21.03
C VAL A 45 -11.53 -2.73 20.89
N SER A 46 -10.69 -2.16 20.02
CA SER A 46 -9.33 -2.65 19.84
C SER A 46 -8.37 -2.03 20.86
N LEU A 47 -7.83 -2.86 21.74
CA LEU A 47 -6.63 -2.54 22.56
C LEU A 47 -5.34 -3.02 21.89
N ALA A 48 -5.44 -3.73 20.77
CA ALA A 48 -4.32 -4.07 19.90
C ALA A 48 -3.92 -2.79 19.15
N GLY A 49 -2.81 -2.20 19.60
CA GLY A 49 -2.39 -0.84 19.25
C GLY A 49 -1.45 -0.73 18.05
N GLY A 50 -1.40 0.48 17.49
CA GLY A 50 -0.54 0.90 16.39
C GLY A 50 -1.14 2.03 15.55
N MET A 51 -2.46 2.23 15.63
CA MET A 51 -3.15 3.29 14.89
C MET A 51 -3.03 4.63 15.65
N PRO A 52 -2.53 5.70 15.01
CA PRO A 52 -2.50 7.02 15.63
C PRO A 52 -3.91 7.56 15.84
N ASN A 53 -4.07 8.44 16.84
CA ASN A 53 -5.33 9.14 17.03
C ASN A 53 -5.55 10.17 15.90
N LEU A 54 -6.43 9.86 14.95
CA LEU A 54 -6.73 10.75 13.83
C LEU A 54 -7.43 12.05 14.25
N SER A 55 -8.12 12.10 15.40
CA SER A 55 -8.75 13.33 15.88
C SER A 55 -7.73 14.38 16.33
N ALA A 56 -6.51 13.95 16.66
CA ALA A 56 -5.38 14.82 17.01
C ALA A 56 -4.59 15.27 15.78
N PHE A 57 -4.93 14.77 14.58
CA PHE A 57 -4.21 15.12 13.35
C PHE A 57 -4.67 16.50 12.84
N PRO A 58 -3.73 17.42 12.52
CA PRO A 58 -4.08 18.77 12.07
C PRO A 58 -4.51 18.77 10.59
N MET A 59 -5.74 18.31 10.32
CA MET A 59 -6.25 18.06 8.96
C MET A 59 -6.15 19.28 8.03
N SER A 60 -6.50 20.47 8.52
CA SER A 60 -6.45 21.71 7.73
C SER A 60 -5.01 22.06 7.32
N MET A 61 -4.06 21.98 8.26
CA MET A 61 -2.64 22.21 7.97
C MET A 61 -2.13 21.24 6.91
N MET A 62 -2.47 19.95 7.03
CA MET A 62 -2.04 18.94 6.06
C MET A 62 -2.59 19.23 4.66
N ALA A 63 -3.85 19.63 4.55
CA ALA A 63 -4.46 20.01 3.28
C ALA A 63 -3.73 21.21 2.64
N ASP A 64 -3.45 22.24 3.42
CA ASP A 64 -2.75 23.44 2.95
C ASP A 64 -1.32 23.14 2.48
N VAL A 65 -0.61 22.28 3.21
CA VAL A 65 0.75 21.86 2.84
C VAL A 65 0.75 21.11 1.50
N VAL A 66 -0.17 20.17 1.32
CA VAL A 66 -0.29 19.42 0.06
C VAL A 66 -0.68 20.33 -1.10
N GLN A 67 -1.64 21.25 -0.89
CA GLN A 67 -2.03 22.24 -1.89
C GLN A 67 -0.82 23.07 -2.33
N LYS A 68 -0.09 23.62 -1.37
CA LYS A 68 1.09 24.45 -1.64
C LYS A 68 2.15 23.66 -2.40
N LEU A 69 2.46 22.43 -1.97
CA LEU A 69 3.43 21.56 -2.62
C LEU A 69 3.10 21.36 -4.10
N VAL A 70 1.84 21.05 -4.43
CA VAL A 70 1.40 20.83 -5.80
C VAL A 70 1.54 22.10 -6.65
N LEU A 71 1.16 23.26 -6.10
CA LEU A 71 1.22 24.53 -6.83
C LEU A 71 2.65 25.05 -7.03
N THR A 72 3.54 24.82 -6.06
CA THR A 72 4.90 25.38 -6.10
C THR A 72 5.95 24.43 -6.63
N ASN A 73 5.82 23.13 -6.38
CA ASN A 73 6.82 22.12 -6.72
C ASN A 73 6.22 20.83 -7.28
N GLY A 74 5.01 20.91 -7.87
CA GLY A 74 4.24 19.73 -8.30
C GLY A 74 4.94 18.88 -9.35
N ALA A 75 5.73 19.48 -10.25
CA ALA A 75 6.46 18.74 -11.27
C ALA A 75 7.49 17.76 -10.67
N GLU A 76 8.18 18.15 -9.59
CA GLU A 76 9.09 17.27 -8.87
C GLU A 76 8.31 16.28 -7.99
N ALA A 77 7.33 16.77 -7.24
CA ALA A 77 6.55 15.96 -6.30
C ALA A 77 5.77 14.81 -6.97
N LEU A 78 5.40 14.96 -8.25
CA LEU A 78 4.64 13.98 -9.02
C LEU A 78 5.51 13.18 -10.00
N GLN A 79 6.83 13.41 -10.03
CA GLN A 79 7.78 12.67 -10.86
C GLN A 79 8.49 11.58 -10.05
N TYR A 80 9.06 10.59 -10.75
CA TYR A 80 9.99 9.64 -10.16
C TYR A 80 11.07 10.34 -9.34
N GLY A 81 11.17 9.95 -8.06
CA GLY A 81 12.19 10.42 -7.13
C GLY A 81 13.42 9.51 -7.08
N SER A 82 14.45 9.97 -6.38
CA SER A 82 15.62 9.15 -6.09
C SER A 82 15.27 8.01 -5.12
N GLY A 83 16.02 6.91 -5.18
CA GLY A 83 15.86 5.80 -4.22
C GLY A 83 16.22 6.16 -2.77
N GLN A 84 16.88 7.31 -2.53
CA GLN A 84 17.22 7.81 -1.20
C GLN A 84 16.14 8.74 -0.62
N GLY A 85 15.16 9.16 -1.43
CA GLY A 85 14.16 10.15 -1.07
C GLY A 85 14.50 11.57 -1.55
N HIS A 86 13.65 12.52 -1.15
CA HIS A 86 13.90 13.96 -1.31
C HIS A 86 14.78 14.45 -0.14
N PRO A 87 15.84 15.25 -0.40
CA PRO A 87 16.79 15.69 0.62
C PRO A 87 16.19 16.61 1.69
#